data_AF-E9G5I6-F1
#
_entry.id   AF-E9G5I6-F1
#
_cell.length_a   1.000
_cell.length_b   1.000
_cell.length_c   1.000
_cell.angle_alpha   90.00
_cell.angle_beta   90.00
_cell.angle_gamma   90.00
#
_symmetry.space_group_name_H-M   'P 1'
#
loop_
_entity.id
_entity.type
_entity.pdbx_description
1 polymer ?
#
loop_
_entity_poly.entity_id
_entity_poly.type
_entity_poly.pdbx_seq_one_letter_code
_entity_poly.pdbx_strand_id
1 'polypeptide(L)'
;FHASAACCKVQSGRYKISPKRDKALTYEMANPPHFIAHRKSWNSWDTTSLLEGQRAAETSVEDVFIRRFVSGTWHDQFCSEIIIKRQHNLIRIAGIIKQGLAARKMYFLIGYTEELLSNWLQCPVKLELQTVENKEATVFKYI
;
A
#
# COMPACT_ATOMS: atom_id res chain seq x y z
N PHE A 1 25.84 -34.61 -1.55
CA PHE A 1 24.66 -33.89 -2.09
C PHE A 1 23.52 -34.08 -1.09
N HIS A 2 23.21 -33.09 -0.24
CA HIS A 2 22.07 -33.18 0.68
C HIS A 2 20.86 -32.50 0.04
N ALA A 3 20.10 -33.25 -0.75
CA ALA A 3 18.81 -32.79 -1.24
C ALA A 3 17.76 -33.05 -0.15
N SER A 4 17.24 -31.98 0.46
CA SER A 4 16.07 -32.08 1.34
C SER A 4 14.81 -32.31 0.50
N ALA A 5 13.83 -33.05 1.05
CA ALA A 5 12.57 -33.31 0.37
C ALA A 5 11.82 -32.01 0.03
N ALA A 6 11.21 -31.95 -1.16
CA ALA A 6 10.42 -30.79 -1.58
C ALA A 6 9.11 -30.71 -0.77
N CYS A 7 9.16 -30.04 0.37
CA CYS A 7 7.96 -29.71 1.13
C CYS A 7 7.20 -28.57 0.42
N CYS A 8 5.95 -28.80 0.00
CA CYS A 8 5.05 -27.78 -0.53
C CYS A 8 4.57 -26.81 0.56
N LYS A 9 5.48 -25.98 1.09
CA LYS A 9 5.18 -24.99 2.14
C LYS A 9 4.47 -23.78 1.53
N VAL A 10 3.36 -23.34 2.14
CA VAL A 10 2.64 -22.13 1.74
C VAL A 10 3.54 -20.90 1.84
N GLN A 11 3.83 -20.24 0.71
CA GLN A 11 4.71 -19.05 0.63
C GLN A 11 3.95 -17.73 0.40
N SER A 12 2.69 -17.77 -0.03
CA SER A 12 1.95 -16.57 -0.43
C SER A 12 1.79 -15.59 0.74
N GLY A 13 2.17 -14.32 0.52
CA GLY A 13 2.07 -13.23 1.49
C GLY A 13 2.81 -13.46 2.81
N ARG A 14 3.87 -14.28 2.81
CA ARG A 14 4.68 -14.57 3.99
C ARG A 14 6.12 -14.14 3.77
N TYR A 15 6.68 -13.43 4.75
CA TYR A 15 8.10 -13.13 4.78
C TYR A 15 8.87 -14.24 5.49
N LYS A 16 9.95 -14.73 4.88
CA LYS A 16 10.86 -15.69 5.50
C LYS A 16 11.64 -15.01 6.62
N ILE A 17 11.83 -15.76 7.70
CA ILE A 17 12.66 -15.39 8.86
C ILE A 17 14.09 -15.18 8.37
N SER A 18 14.70 -14.06 8.76
CA SER A 18 16.09 -13.77 8.45
C SER A 18 16.99 -14.61 9.39
N PRO A 19 18.14 -15.12 8.93
CA PRO A 19 19.07 -15.85 9.80
C PRO A 19 19.53 -15.05 11.02
N LYS A 20 19.59 -13.70 10.89
CA LYS A 20 20.04 -12.77 11.93
C LYS A 20 18.89 -12.11 12.70
N ARG A 21 17.65 -12.36 12.31
CA ARG A 21 16.43 -11.71 12.85
C ARG A 21 16.46 -10.19 12.83
N ASP A 22 17.10 -9.63 11.81
CA ASP A 22 17.32 -8.20 11.59
C ASP A 22 16.31 -7.57 10.64
N LYS A 23 15.39 -8.35 10.07
CA LYS A 23 14.45 -7.84 9.06
C LYS A 23 13.26 -7.17 9.73
N ALA A 24 13.25 -5.84 9.68
CA ALA A 24 12.13 -5.03 10.14
C ALA A 24 10.90 -5.22 9.24
N LEU A 25 9.74 -5.47 9.85
CA LEU A 25 8.45 -5.53 9.16
C LEU A 25 7.45 -4.54 9.75
N THR A 26 6.62 -3.98 8.87
CA THR A 26 5.42 -3.23 9.26
C THR A 26 4.30 -4.17 9.70
N TYR A 27 3.27 -3.62 10.35
CA TYR A 27 2.10 -4.39 10.79
C TYR A 27 1.42 -5.18 9.66
N GLU A 28 1.25 -4.55 8.48
CA GLU A 28 0.64 -5.19 7.31
C GLU A 28 1.48 -6.35 6.77
N MET A 29 2.81 -6.20 6.75
CA MET A 29 3.75 -7.24 6.31
C MET A 29 3.87 -8.39 7.32
N ALA A 30 3.71 -8.10 8.60
CA ALA A 30 3.86 -9.06 9.69
C ALA A 30 2.73 -10.10 9.74
N ASN A 31 1.57 -9.77 9.19
CA ASN A 31 0.36 -10.59 9.24
C ASN A 31 0.16 -11.38 7.92
N PRO A 32 0.14 -12.73 7.96
CA PRO A 32 -0.11 -13.55 6.76
C PRO A 32 -1.54 -13.38 6.20
N PRO A 33 -1.80 -13.81 4.94
CA PRO A 33 -3.06 -13.54 4.24
C PRO A 33 -4.32 -14.11 4.90
N HIS A 34 -4.22 -15.23 5.62
CA HIS A 34 -5.38 -15.82 6.31
C HIS A 34 -5.84 -15.01 7.53
N PHE A 35 -5.13 -13.96 7.93
CA PHE A 35 -5.58 -13.01 8.93
C PHE A 35 -6.20 -11.74 8.36
N ILE A 36 -6.43 -11.68 7.03
CA ILE A 36 -7.31 -10.66 6.44
C ILE A 36 -8.70 -10.81 7.05
N ALA A 37 -9.31 -9.68 7.41
CA ALA A 37 -10.55 -9.56 8.18
C ALA A 37 -10.49 -10.00 9.67
N HIS A 38 -9.34 -10.47 10.17
CA HIS A 38 -9.16 -10.81 11.59
C HIS A 38 -8.18 -9.88 12.32
N ARG A 39 -6.99 -9.68 11.73
CA ARG A 39 -5.94 -8.81 12.29
C ARG A 39 -5.61 -7.65 11.35
N LYS A 40 -5.59 -7.93 10.04
CA LYS A 40 -5.40 -6.93 9.00
C LYS A 40 -6.68 -6.75 8.19
N SER A 41 -6.84 -5.56 7.64
CA SER A 41 -8.00 -5.23 6.82
C SER A 41 -7.61 -5.19 5.33
N TRP A 42 -8.48 -4.61 4.50
CA TRP A 42 -8.24 -4.40 3.07
C TRP A 42 -7.50 -3.08 2.83
N ASN A 43 -6.59 -3.11 1.85
CA ASN A 43 -5.84 -1.93 1.41
C ASN A 43 -6.59 -1.11 0.34
N SER A 44 -7.66 -1.65 -0.21
CA SER A 44 -8.59 -0.92 -1.07
C SER A 44 -10.00 -1.11 -0.54
N TRP A 45 -10.74 -0.01 -0.47
CA TRP A 45 -12.12 0.03 -0.01
C TRP A 45 -13.00 0.61 -1.10
N ASP A 46 -13.92 -0.20 -1.59
CA ASP A 46 -14.87 0.15 -2.63
C ASP A 46 -16.16 -0.68 -2.49
N THR A 47 -17.13 -0.45 -3.39
CA THR A 47 -18.40 -1.19 -3.43
C THR A 47 -18.45 -2.21 -4.57
N THR A 48 -17.38 -2.35 -5.37
CA THR A 48 -17.41 -3.12 -6.62
C THR A 48 -17.36 -4.63 -6.41
N SER A 49 -16.80 -5.06 -5.28
CA SER A 49 -16.70 -6.47 -4.88
C SER A 49 -17.92 -6.98 -4.10
N LEU A 50 -18.90 -6.12 -3.84
CA LEU A 50 -20.17 -6.53 -3.22
C LEU A 50 -21.01 -7.36 -4.19
N LEU A 51 -22.00 -8.06 -3.64
CA LEU A 51 -23.01 -8.75 -4.45
C LEU A 51 -23.67 -7.72 -5.39
N GLU A 52 -23.70 -8.01 -6.69
CA GLU A 52 -24.18 -7.09 -7.76
C GLU A 52 -23.33 -5.83 -7.98
N GLY A 53 -22.12 -5.78 -7.41
CA GLY A 53 -21.14 -4.75 -7.69
C GLY A 53 -20.75 -4.72 -9.17
N GLN A 54 -20.65 -3.52 -9.73
CA GLN A 54 -20.27 -3.32 -11.12
C GLN A 54 -18.79 -2.91 -11.23
N ARG A 55 -18.18 -3.14 -12.40
CA ARG A 55 -16.84 -2.62 -12.77
C ARG A 55 -15.69 -3.07 -11.85
N ALA A 56 -15.78 -4.25 -11.23
CA ALA A 56 -14.73 -4.79 -10.36
C ALA A 56 -13.37 -4.95 -11.09
N ALA A 57 -13.40 -5.41 -12.34
CA ALA A 57 -12.19 -5.59 -13.14
C ALA A 57 -11.47 -4.25 -13.43
N GLU A 58 -12.21 -3.25 -13.88
CA GLU A 58 -11.68 -1.91 -14.19
C GLU A 58 -11.11 -1.25 -12.94
N THR A 59 -11.84 -1.31 -11.83
CA THR A 59 -11.42 -0.77 -10.53
C THR A 59 -10.13 -1.42 -10.04
N SER A 60 -9.99 -2.74 -10.21
CA SER A 60 -8.74 -3.44 -9.87
C SER A 60 -7.56 -3.00 -10.74
N VAL A 61 -7.76 -2.71 -12.03
CA VAL A 61 -6.71 -2.22 -12.93
C VAL A 61 -6.28 -0.82 -12.53
N GLU A 62 -7.24 0.06 -12.27
CA GLU A 62 -7.01 1.42 -11.78
C GLU A 62 -6.24 1.43 -10.45
N ASP A 63 -6.61 0.56 -9.50
CA ASP A 63 -5.93 0.47 -8.20
C ASP A 63 -4.47 0.01 -8.34
N VAL A 64 -4.19 -0.95 -9.22
CA VAL A 64 -2.82 -1.39 -9.51
C VAL A 64 -2.02 -0.27 -10.17
N PHE A 65 -2.64 0.48 -11.08
CA PHE A 65 -2.02 1.64 -11.72
C PHE A 65 -1.69 2.72 -10.68
N ILE A 66 -2.65 3.13 -9.84
CA ILE A 66 -2.46 4.13 -8.79
C ILE A 66 -1.30 3.73 -7.86
N ARG A 67 -1.24 2.46 -7.43
CA ARG A 67 -0.17 1.96 -6.56
C ARG A 67 1.21 2.08 -7.21
N ARG A 68 1.33 1.70 -8.49
CA ARG A 68 2.59 1.79 -9.24
C ARG A 68 3.01 3.23 -9.49
N PHE A 69 2.05 4.06 -9.89
CA PHE A 69 2.28 5.49 -10.12
C PHE A 69 2.75 6.17 -8.84
N VAL A 70 2.00 6.06 -7.74
CA VAL A 70 2.36 6.68 -6.46
C VAL A 70 3.69 6.14 -5.94
N SER A 71 3.95 4.83 -6.02
CA SER A 71 5.24 4.26 -5.60
C SER A 71 6.42 4.75 -6.45
N GLY A 72 6.19 5.07 -7.73
CA GLY A 72 7.21 5.63 -8.62
C GLY A 72 7.46 7.12 -8.37
N THR A 73 6.39 7.91 -8.26
CA THR A 73 6.46 9.36 -8.02
C THR A 73 7.00 9.68 -6.63
N TRP A 74 6.56 8.94 -5.60
CA TRP A 74 6.98 9.11 -4.21
C TRP A 74 8.08 8.12 -3.83
N HIS A 75 9.21 8.22 -4.53
CA HIS A 75 10.31 7.26 -4.42
C HIS A 75 10.86 7.12 -2.99
N ASP A 76 10.75 5.92 -2.43
CA ASP A 76 11.16 5.54 -1.06
C ASP A 76 10.65 6.48 0.06
N GLN A 77 9.53 7.20 -0.16
CA GLN A 77 8.93 8.05 0.87
C GLN A 77 7.89 7.32 1.71
N PHE A 78 7.12 6.42 1.08
CA PHE A 78 6.10 5.64 1.78
C PHE A 78 6.73 4.63 2.75
N CYS A 79 6.28 4.68 4.00
CA CYS A 79 6.68 3.76 5.06
C CYS A 79 5.70 2.57 5.17
N SER A 80 4.42 2.80 4.87
CA SER A 80 3.37 1.79 4.86
C SER A 80 2.93 1.44 3.44
N GLU A 81 2.13 0.38 3.31
CA GLU A 81 1.38 0.12 2.09
C GLU A 81 0.38 1.26 1.82
N ILE A 82 0.11 1.54 0.55
CA ILE A 82 -0.82 2.59 0.11
C ILE A 82 -2.25 2.10 0.33
N ILE A 83 -3.10 2.95 0.93
CA ILE A 83 -4.51 2.65 1.16
C ILE A 83 -5.33 3.46 0.16
N ILE A 84 -6.23 2.81 -0.56
CA ILE A 84 -7.13 3.46 -1.52
C ILE A 84 -8.55 3.38 -0.94
N LYS A 85 -9.24 4.50 -0.90
CA LYS A 85 -10.64 4.58 -0.47
C LYS A 85 -11.45 5.23 -1.58
N ARG A 86 -12.46 4.53 -2.08
CA ARG A 86 -13.39 5.05 -3.09
C ARG A 86 -14.70 5.40 -2.41
N GLN A 87 -15.05 6.68 -2.42
CA GLN A 87 -16.30 7.21 -1.88
C GLN A 87 -17.06 7.87 -3.02
N HIS A 88 -18.02 7.14 -3.61
CA HIS A 88 -18.70 7.57 -4.82
C HIS A 88 -17.66 7.91 -5.92
N ASN A 89 -17.70 9.11 -6.51
CA ASN A 89 -16.76 9.57 -7.53
C ASN A 89 -15.42 10.08 -6.96
N LEU A 90 -15.25 10.13 -5.64
CA LEU A 90 -14.03 10.63 -5.01
C LEU A 90 -13.08 9.46 -4.68
N ILE A 91 -11.85 9.55 -5.17
CA ILE A 91 -10.78 8.61 -4.80
C ILE A 91 -9.86 9.30 -3.78
N ARG A 92 -9.78 8.73 -2.57
CA ARG A 92 -8.87 9.18 -1.51
C ARG A 92 -7.71 8.19 -1.40
N ILE A 93 -6.50 8.66 -1.67
CA ILE A 93 -5.27 7.89 -1.55
C ILE A 93 -4.64 8.26 -0.22
N ALA A 94 -4.59 7.32 0.71
CA ALA A 94 -4.04 7.52 2.05
C ALA A 94 -2.73 6.73 2.23
N GLY A 95 -1.82 7.29 3.02
CA GLY A 95 -0.68 6.51 3.50
C GLY A 95 0.29 7.30 4.38
N ILE A 96 1.24 6.55 4.93
CA ILE A 96 2.22 7.06 5.88
C ILE A 96 3.54 7.30 5.16
N ILE A 97 4.08 8.51 5.30
CA ILE A 97 5.31 8.95 4.65
C ILE A 97 6.37 9.39 5.67
N LYS A 98 7.65 9.20 5.34
CA LYS A 98 8.76 9.71 6.17
C LYS A 98 9.02 11.19 5.90
N GLN A 99 9.52 11.90 6.90
CA GLN A 99 9.94 13.31 6.78
C GLN A 99 11.33 13.45 6.11
N GLY A 100 11.50 12.86 4.92
CA GLY A 100 12.78 12.88 4.19
C GLY A 100 12.93 14.02 3.17
N LEU A 101 11.84 14.72 2.86
CA LEU A 101 11.80 15.78 1.85
C LEU A 101 11.38 17.11 2.47
N ALA A 102 11.87 18.21 1.90
CA ALA A 102 11.40 19.54 2.26
C ALA A 102 9.90 19.69 1.98
N ALA A 103 9.16 20.31 2.91
CA ALA A 103 7.71 20.46 2.82
C ALA A 103 7.23 21.05 1.48
N ARG A 104 7.97 22.03 0.92
CA ARG A 104 7.66 22.62 -0.39
C ARG A 104 7.61 21.58 -1.53
N LYS A 105 8.54 20.63 -1.55
CA LYS A 105 8.57 19.56 -2.55
C LYS A 105 7.42 18.58 -2.33
N MET A 106 7.07 18.30 -1.07
CA MET A 106 5.93 17.45 -0.74
C MET A 106 4.62 18.06 -1.23
N TYR A 107 4.37 19.35 -0.95
CA TYR A 107 3.17 20.04 -1.45
C TYR A 107 3.12 20.11 -2.97
N PHE A 108 4.26 20.30 -3.63
CA PHE A 108 4.34 20.20 -5.10
C PHE A 108 3.96 18.81 -5.60
N LEU A 109 4.51 17.75 -4.99
CA LEU A 109 4.19 16.37 -5.38
C LEU A 109 2.72 16.05 -5.14
N ILE A 110 2.13 16.49 -4.02
CA ILE A 110 0.70 16.32 -3.73
C ILE A 110 -0.13 16.90 -4.87
N GLY A 111 0.07 18.18 -5.21
CA GLY A 111 -0.67 18.84 -6.29
C GLY A 111 -0.44 18.17 -7.65
N TYR A 112 0.81 17.80 -7.97
CA TYR A 112 1.14 17.07 -9.19
C TYR A 112 0.37 15.76 -9.31
N THR A 113 0.35 14.96 -8.24
CA THR A 113 -0.33 13.66 -8.24
C THR A 113 -1.85 13.78 -8.24
N GLU A 114 -2.42 14.74 -7.51
CA GLU A 114 -3.88 14.98 -7.52
C GLU A 114 -4.36 15.42 -8.90
N GLU A 115 -3.70 16.42 -9.51
CA GLU A 115 -4.08 16.93 -10.82
C GLU A 115 -3.89 15.90 -11.94
N LEU A 116 -2.77 15.18 -11.96
CA LEU A 116 -2.51 14.19 -13.00
C LEU A 116 -3.51 13.02 -12.92
N LEU A 117 -3.73 12.48 -11.73
CA LEU A 117 -4.67 11.36 -11.56
C LEU A 117 -6.12 11.81 -11.78
N SER A 118 -6.48 13.03 -11.38
CA SER A 118 -7.81 13.59 -11.62
C SER A 118 -8.10 13.71 -13.11
N ASN A 119 -7.15 14.23 -13.89
CA ASN A 119 -7.28 14.34 -15.35
C ASN A 119 -7.24 12.98 -16.06
N TRP A 120 -6.50 12.01 -15.55
CA TRP A 120 -6.42 10.68 -16.17
C TRP A 120 -7.68 9.85 -15.90
N LEU A 121 -8.11 9.77 -14.65
CA LEU A 121 -9.26 8.95 -14.23
C LEU A 121 -10.61 9.66 -14.40
N GLN A 122 -10.59 10.96 -14.76
CA GLN A 122 -11.78 11.79 -14.93
C GLN A 122 -12.64 11.87 -13.65
N CYS A 123 -11.98 11.80 -12.50
CA CYS A 123 -12.63 11.81 -11.18
C CYS A 123 -11.77 12.59 -10.17
N PRO A 124 -12.37 13.31 -9.20
CA PRO A 124 -11.57 14.01 -8.19
C PRO A 124 -10.76 13.03 -7.35
N VAL A 125 -9.45 13.29 -7.26
CA VAL A 125 -8.49 12.54 -6.44
C VAL A 125 -7.96 13.42 -5.32
N LYS A 126 -7.91 12.87 -4.09
CA LYS A 126 -7.34 13.55 -2.92
C LYS A 126 -6.30 12.68 -2.24
N LEU A 127 -5.18 13.28 -1.83
CA LEU A 127 -4.12 12.62 -1.09
C LEU A 127 -4.19 12.94 0.40
N GLU A 128 -4.19 11.89 1.22
CA GLU A 128 -4.22 11.95 2.67
C GLU A 128 -2.92 11.38 3.23
N LEU A 129 -1.94 12.26 3.39
CA LEU A 129 -0.60 11.87 3.82
C LEU A 129 -0.41 12.17 5.31
N GLN A 130 0.03 11.17 6.05
CA GLN A 130 0.48 11.34 7.44
C GLN A 130 2.00 11.22 7.48
N THR A 131 2.66 12.22 8.08
CA THR A 131 4.12 12.22 8.21
C THR A 131 4.58 11.55 9.49
N VAL A 132 5.71 10.85 9.40
CA VAL A 132 6.42 10.22 10.51
C VAL A 132 7.89 10.58 10.39
N GLU A 133 8.57 10.76 11.53
CA GLU A 133 9.99 11.18 11.54
C GLU A 133 10.89 10.19 10.79
N ASN A 134 10.82 8.91 11.15
CA ASN A 134 11.65 7.85 10.58
C ASN A 134 10.83 6.62 10.17
N LYS A 135 11.34 5.85 9.20
CA LYS A 135 10.73 4.59 8.75
C LYS A 135 10.63 3.56 9.88
N GLU A 136 11.58 3.62 10.81
CA GLU A 136 11.65 2.76 11.99
C GLU A 136 10.43 2.88 12.91
N ALA A 137 9.79 4.06 12.96
CA ALA A 137 8.59 4.26 13.78
C ALA A 137 7.37 3.49 13.25
N THR A 138 7.42 2.94 12.04
CA THR A 138 6.36 2.06 11.49
C THR A 138 6.67 0.57 11.64
N VAL A 139 7.78 0.23 12.29
CA VAL A 139 8.19 -1.16 12.51
C VAL A 139 7.37 -1.77 13.62
N PHE A 140 6.76 -2.92 13.32
CA PHE A 140 5.97 -3.68 14.28
C PHE A 140 6.76 -4.82 14.93
N LYS A 141 7.57 -5.54 14.13
CA LYS A 141 8.40 -6.64 14.62
C LYS A 141 9.62 -6.86 13.73
N TYR A 142 10.65 -7.47 14.30
CA TYR A 142 11.80 -7.98 13.58
C TYR A 142 11.68 -9.50 13.43
N ILE A 143 12.02 -10.02 12.24
CA ILE A 143 12.10 -11.47 11.96
C ILE A 143 13.35 -11.86 11.23
#